data_AF-A0A2C6CBE3-F1
#
_entry.id   AF-A0A2C6CBE3-F1
#
_cell.length_a   1.000
_cell.length_b   1.000
_cell.length_c   1.000
_cell.angle_alpha   90.00
_cell.angle_beta   90.00
_cell.angle_gamma   90.00
#
_symmetry.space_group_name_H-M   'P 1'
#
loop_
_entity.id
_entity.type
_entity.pdbx_description
1 polymer ?
#
loop_
_entity_poly.entity_id
_entity_poly.type
_entity_poly.pdbx_seq_one_letter_code
_entity_poly.pdbx_strand_id
1 'polypeptide(L)' 'MNNFIAPIDKFEKENRRKQKISELEKAIQKAEVEGRIEDVEKLKKELKDLTHESFWDKFIKGSIMY' A
#
# COMPACT_ATOMS: atom_id res chain seq x y z
N MET A 1 29.38 -7.34 -15.40
CA MET A 1 28.14 -6.67 -15.85
C MET A 1 27.06 -6.90 -14.79
N ASN A 2 26.15 -5.92 -14.63
CA ASN A 2 24.93 -5.94 -13.78
C ASN A 2 25.03 -5.49 -12.30
N ASN A 3 25.38 -4.22 -12.07
CA ASN A 3 24.96 -3.48 -10.86
C ASN A 3 23.74 -2.56 -11.08
N PHE A 4 23.15 -2.56 -12.28
CA PHE A 4 22.00 -1.69 -12.63
C PHE A 4 20.64 -2.28 -12.24
N ILE A 5 20.55 -3.56 -11.88
CA ILE A 5 19.27 -4.22 -11.54
C ILE A 5 18.81 -3.87 -10.11
N ALA A 6 19.74 -3.74 -9.16
CA ALA A 6 19.43 -3.41 -7.76
C ALA A 6 18.62 -2.10 -7.56
N PRO A 7 18.93 -0.98 -8.24
CA PRO A 7 18.12 0.23 -8.11
C PRO A 7 16.74 0.11 -8.78
N ILE A 8 16.62 -0.66 -9.86
CA ILE A 8 15.35 -0.89 -10.57
C ILE A 8 14.39 -1.68 -9.67
N ASP A 9 14.88 -2.73 -9.00
CA ASP A 9 14.09 -3.57 -8.10
C ASP A 9 13.54 -2.75 -6.90
N LYS A 10 14.38 -1.87 -6.34
CA LYS A 10 13.98 -0.96 -5.27
C LYS A 10 12.94 0.07 -5.74
N PHE A 11 13.12 0.61 -6.95
CA PHE A 11 12.19 1.55 -7.56
C PHE A 11 10.84 0.90 -7.87
N GLU A 12 10.84 -0.33 -8.39
CA GLU A 12 9.63 -1.08 -8.70
C GLU A 12 8.86 -1.46 -7.42
N LYS A 13 9.59 -1.80 -6.35
CA LYS A 13 9.02 -2.05 -5.01
C LYS A 13 8.39 -0.80 -4.40
N GLU A 14 9.04 0.35 -4.54
CA GLU A 14 8.50 1.64 -4.08
C GLU A 14 7.29 2.08 -4.92
N ASN A 15 7.34 1.84 -6.23
CA ASN A 15 6.23 2.14 -7.13
C ASN A 15 5.00 1.25 -6.83
N ARG A 16 5.21 -0.04 -6.52
CA ARG A 16 4.14 -0.94 -6.04
C ARG A 16 3.54 -0.49 -4.72
N ARG A 17 4.35 0.02 -3.79
CA ARG A 17 3.88 0.62 -2.52
C ARG A 17 2.99 1.83 -2.80
N LYS A 18 3.45 2.77 -3.63
CA LYS A 18 2.70 3.96 -4.04
C LYS A 18 1.38 3.61 -4.73
N GLN A 19 1.37 2.61 -5.62
CA GLN A 19 0.16 2.18 -6.30
C GLN A 19 -0.89 1.63 -5.34
N LYS A 20 -0.52 0.72 -4.43
CA LYS A 20 -1.46 0.17 -3.45
C LYS A 20 -1.98 1.21 -2.45
N ILE A 21 -1.15 2.18 -2.05
CA ILE A 21 -1.59 3.31 -1.23
C ILE A 21 -2.60 4.17 -2.00
N SER A 22 -2.31 4.48 -3.27
CA SER A 22 -3.21 5.26 -4.13
C SER A 22 -4.55 4.56 -4.38
N GLU A 23 -4.54 3.23 -4.50
CA GLU A 23 -5.75 2.42 -4.66
C GLU A 23 -6.64 2.45 -3.40
N LEU A 24 -6.01 2.34 -2.21
CA LEU A 24 -6.71 2.47 -0.93
C LEU A 24 -7.22 3.89 -0.67
N GLU A 25 -6.44 4.92 -1.01
CA GLU A 25 -6.91 6.32 -0.95
C GLU A 25 -8.13 6.53 -1.85
N LYS A 26 -8.13 5.98 -3.07
CA LYS A 26 -9.31 6.05 -3.96
C LYS A 26 -10.53 5.33 -3.38
N ALA A 27 -10.33 4.17 -2.73
CA ALA A 27 -11.42 3.45 -2.07
C ALA A 27 -12.01 4.25 -0.91
N ILE A 28 -11.17 4.90 -0.10
CA ILE A 28 -11.58 5.83 0.96
C ILE A 28 -12.36 7.01 0.37
N GLN A 29 -11.83 7.64 -0.68
CA GLN A 29 -12.45 8.80 -1.31
C GLN A 29 -13.83 8.46 -1.89
N LYS A 30 -13.98 7.28 -2.48
CA LYS A 30 -15.26 6.77 -2.96
C LYS A 30 -16.26 6.54 -1.81
N ALA A 31 -15.81 5.93 -0.71
CA ALA A 31 -16.64 5.72 0.47
C ALA A 31 -17.05 7.06 1.14
N GLU A 32 -16.19 8.07 1.08
CA GLU A 32 -16.46 9.43 1.57
C GLU A 32 -17.51 10.14 0.71
N VAL A 33 -17.43 9.99 -0.62
CA VAL A 33 -18.44 10.49 -1.58
C VAL A 33 -19.78 9.78 -1.40
N GLU A 34 -19.78 8.47 -1.10
CA GLU A 34 -20.99 7.70 -0.79
C GLU A 34 -21.56 8.00 0.62
N GLY A 35 -20.91 8.87 1.40
CA GLY A 35 -21.37 9.27 2.73
C GLY A 35 -21.26 8.17 3.79
N ARG A 36 -20.50 7.11 3.52
CA ARG A 36 -20.26 5.99 4.45
C ARG A 36 -19.10 6.32 5.38
N ILE A 37 -19.34 7.23 6.30
CA ILE A 37 -18.32 7.76 7.23
C ILE A 37 -17.69 6.63 8.08
N GLU A 38 -18.48 5.62 8.44
CA GLU A 38 -18.04 4.44 9.20
C GLU A 38 -17.04 3.57 8.42
N ASP A 39 -17.30 3.34 7.12
CA ASP A 39 -16.38 2.63 6.22
C ASP A 39 -15.12 3.46 5.96
N VAL A 40 -15.25 4.78 5.80
CA VAL A 40 -14.11 5.71 5.64
C VAL A 40 -13.17 5.65 6.84
N GLU A 41 -13.69 5.65 8.07
CA GLU A 41 -12.87 5.65 9.26
C GLU A 41 -12.14 4.30 9.44
N LYS A 42 -12.81 3.20 9.10
CA LYS A 42 -12.23 1.85 9.11
C LYS A 42 -11.12 1.71 8.07
N LEU A 43 -11.37 2.16 6.84
CA LEU A 43 -10.40 2.15 5.75
C LEU A 43 -9.22 3.12 6.02
N LYS A 44 -9.45 4.26 6.68
CA LYS A 44 -8.37 5.16 7.13
C LYS A 44 -7.48 4.51 8.19
N LYS A 45 -8.05 3.76 9.13
CA LYS A 45 -7.27 2.98 10.11
C LYS A 45 -6.44 1.90 9.43
N GLU A 46 -7.05 1.12 8.52
CA GLU A 46 -6.32 0.13 7.72
C GLU A 46 -5.21 0.79 6.90
N LEU A 47 -5.46 1.92 6.21
CA LEU A 47 -4.43 2.65 5.47
C LEU A 47 -3.27 3.07 6.38
N LYS A 48 -3.55 3.51 7.61
CA LYS A 48 -2.54 3.93 8.58
C LYS A 48 -1.70 2.75 9.09
N ASP A 49 -2.35 1.62 9.35
CA ASP A 49 -1.70 0.35 9.71
C ASP A 49 -0.85 -0.20 8.56
N LEU A 50 -1.37 -0.07 7.33
CA LEU A 50 -0.68 -0.40 6.10
C LEU A 50 0.53 0.55 5.87
N THR A 51 0.41 1.83 6.19
CA THR A 51 1.54 2.76 6.04
C THR A 51 2.62 2.51 7.10
N HIS A 52 2.29 1.85 8.22
CA HIS A 52 3.26 1.47 9.23
C HIS A 52 4.21 0.40 8.67
N GLU A 53 5.43 0.82 8.37
CA GLU A 53 6.43 0.09 7.58
C GLU A 53 6.69 -1.35 8.09
N SER A 54 6.54 -1.59 9.40
CA SER A 54 6.70 -2.92 10.01
C SER A 54 5.59 -3.92 9.66
N PHE A 55 4.37 -3.48 9.39
CA PHE A 55 3.24 -4.35 9.04
C PHE A 55 3.31 -4.74 7.56
N TRP A 56 3.66 -3.79 6.70
CA TRP A 56 3.81 -4.02 5.27
C TRP A 56 5.01 -4.84 4.86
N ASP A 57 6.17 -4.63 5.49
CA ASP A 57 7.35 -5.42 5.13
C ASP A 57 7.12 -6.90 5.44
N LYS A 58 6.38 -7.21 6.52
CA LYS A 58 5.91 -8.57 6.83
C LYS A 58 4.81 -9.05 5.88
N PHE A 59 3.81 -8.22 5.58
CA PHE A 59 2.69 -8.62 4.71
C PHE A 59 3.13 -8.87 3.26
N ILE A 60 4.01 -8.02 2.72
CA ILE A 60 4.57 -8.19 1.38
C ILE A 60 5.60 -9.33 1.35
N LYS A 61 6.46 -9.51 2.37
CA LYS A 61 7.34 -10.68 2.42
C LYS A 61 6.56 -11.99 2.54
N GLY A 62 5.49 -12.01 3.33
CA GLY A 62 4.60 -13.17 3.46
C GLY A 62 3.78 -13.44 2.20
N SER A 63 3.37 -12.38 1.48
CA SER A 63 2.59 -12.49 0.23
C SER A 63 3.45 -12.78 -1.01
N ILE A 64 4.76 -12.53 -0.98
CA ILE A 64 5.71 -12.89 -2.06
C ILE A 64 6.29 -14.30 -1.85
N MET A 65 6.16 -14.88 -0.65
CA MET A 65 6.60 -16.25 -0.36
C MET A 65 5.48 -17.26 -0.64
N TYR A 66 5.13 -17.44 -1.91
CA TYR A 66 4.42 -18.60 -2.48
C TYR A 66 4.88 -18.81 -3.92
#